data_AF-A0A2H9PN84-F1
#
_entry.id   AF-A0A2H9PN84-F1
#
_cell.length_a   1.000
_cell.length_b   1.000
_cell.length_c   1.000
_cell.angle_alpha   90.00
_cell.angle_beta   90.00
_cell.angle_gamma   90.00
#
_symmetry.space_group_name_H-M   'P 1'
#
loop_
_entity.id
_entity.type
_entity.pdbx_description
1 polymer ?
#
loop_
_entity_poly.entity_id
_entity_poly.type
_entity_poly.pdbx_seq_one_letter_code
_entity_poly.pdbx_strand_id
1 'polypeptide(L)'
;MKTIQLTEEMYDKLMDLSKKMNTQSHRATAMPCFFQVQDTVQIYGIDDKYNNNGFVWLKDGCEIDPVRVDMIEALLDDGFIVPETISDDDLDELMEDAKYEKGYYRNQEVYSNAFLTEEACKNHIKGNRHHYKNPKDFLSYGFRNPELELVQQFLCELSGGKLHK
;
A
#
# COMPACT_ATOMS: atom_id res chain seq x y z
N MET A 1 44.85 -2.59 5.35
CA MET A 1 43.58 -3.02 5.96
C MET A 1 43.20 -1.98 7.02
N LYS A 2 41.96 -1.50 7.05
CA LYS A 2 41.47 -0.60 8.11
C LYS A 2 40.60 -1.39 9.08
N THR A 3 40.51 -0.96 10.32
CA THR A 3 39.73 -1.62 11.37
C THR A 3 38.59 -0.73 11.84
N ILE A 4 37.44 -1.34 12.14
CA ILE A 4 36.28 -0.71 12.78
C ILE A 4 36.04 -1.48 14.07
N GLN A 5 35.89 -0.75 15.18
CA GLN A 5 35.57 -1.35 16.49
C GLN A 5 34.05 -1.39 16.66
N LEU A 6 33.51 -2.55 17.01
CA LEU A 6 32.08 -2.78 17.23
C LEU A 6 31.89 -3.30 18.66
N THR A 7 30.75 -2.98 19.28
CA THR A 7 30.34 -3.70 20.50
C THR A 7 29.98 -5.14 20.13
N GLU A 8 30.09 -6.05 21.09
CA GLU A 8 29.70 -7.46 20.91
C GLU A 8 28.23 -7.57 20.45
N GLU A 9 27.33 -6.83 21.08
CA GLU A 9 25.91 -6.78 20.70
C GLU A 9 25.69 -6.32 19.25
N MET A 10 26.41 -5.28 18.81
CA MET A 10 26.27 -4.78 17.43
C MET A 10 26.87 -5.75 16.42
N TYR A 11 28.00 -6.37 16.76
CA TYR A 11 28.60 -7.41 15.93
C TYR A 11 27.61 -8.57 15.70
N ASP A 12 27.00 -9.09 16.76
CA ASP A 12 26.04 -10.19 16.67
C ASP A 12 24.82 -9.83 15.80
N LYS A 13 24.27 -8.62 15.98
CA LYS A 13 23.15 -8.11 15.19
C LYS A 13 23.50 -7.95 13.70
N LEU A 14 24.69 -7.44 13.38
CA LEU A 14 25.14 -7.30 12.00
C LEU A 14 25.41 -8.66 11.34
N MET A 15 25.94 -9.63 12.09
CA MET A 15 26.14 -11.00 11.61
C MET A 15 24.81 -11.72 11.34
N ASP A 16 23.81 -11.55 12.21
CA ASP A 16 22.45 -12.06 11.98
C ASP A 16 21.82 -11.42 10.74
N LEU A 17 21.90 -10.10 10.63
CA LEU A 17 21.40 -9.34 9.48
C LEU A 17 22.05 -9.82 8.16
N SER A 18 23.37 -9.99 8.15
CA SER A 18 24.12 -10.51 6.99
C SER A 18 23.60 -11.88 6.56
N LYS A 19 23.42 -12.82 7.50
CA LYS A 19 22.91 -14.16 7.19
C LYS A 19 21.51 -14.08 6.60
N LYS A 20 20.62 -13.26 7.16
CA LYS A 20 19.26 -13.06 6.65
C LYS A 20 19.26 -12.46 5.24
N MET A 21 20.05 -11.43 4.98
CA MET A 21 20.14 -10.80 3.65
C MET A 21 20.63 -11.76 2.57
N ASN A 22 21.56 -12.67 2.89
CA ASN A 22 22.10 -13.68 1.97
C ASN A 22 21.14 -14.86 1.71
N THR A 23 20.12 -15.06 2.54
CA THR A 23 19.25 -16.26 2.50
C THR A 23 17.79 -15.95 2.17
N GLN A 24 17.34 -14.71 2.37
CA GLN A 24 16.00 -14.30 2.02
C GLN A 24 15.76 -14.30 0.51
N SER A 25 14.49 -14.37 0.10
CA SER A 25 14.11 -14.28 -1.31
C SER A 25 14.25 -12.84 -1.83
N HIS A 26 14.95 -12.67 -2.95
CA HIS A 26 15.01 -11.39 -3.67
C HIS A 26 13.89 -11.23 -4.70
N ARG A 27 12.91 -12.14 -4.75
CA ARG A 27 11.72 -12.06 -5.63
C ARG A 27 12.06 -11.75 -7.09
N ALA A 28 13.04 -12.48 -7.63
CA ALA A 28 13.55 -12.29 -8.99
C ALA A 28 14.03 -10.86 -9.30
N THR A 29 14.46 -10.12 -8.28
CA THR A 29 14.94 -8.75 -8.39
C THR A 29 16.43 -8.69 -8.04
N ALA A 30 17.21 -8.00 -8.87
CA ALA A 30 18.64 -7.83 -8.64
C ALA A 30 18.91 -6.87 -7.48
N MET A 31 19.97 -7.13 -6.71
CA MET A 31 20.45 -6.24 -5.66
C MET A 31 21.16 -4.99 -6.25
N PRO A 32 21.21 -3.86 -5.52
CA PRO A 32 20.71 -3.67 -4.16
C PRO A 32 19.18 -3.57 -4.11
N CYS A 33 18.57 -4.20 -3.10
CA CYS A 33 17.11 -4.21 -2.91
C CYS A 33 16.74 -4.00 -1.44
N PHE A 34 15.53 -3.54 -1.19
CA PHE A 34 15.02 -3.34 0.17
C PHE A 34 13.50 -3.56 0.19
N PHE A 35 12.97 -3.93 1.34
CA PHE A 35 11.55 -4.12 1.52
C PHE A 35 10.88 -2.82 1.98
N GLN A 36 9.66 -2.58 1.54
CA GLN A 36 8.82 -1.45 1.92
C GLN A 36 7.42 -1.95 2.25
N VAL A 37 6.67 -1.17 3.02
CA VAL A 37 5.24 -1.37 3.13
C VAL A 37 4.60 -0.73 1.90
N GLN A 38 4.03 -1.55 1.03
CA GLN A 38 3.11 -1.10 -0.01
C GLN A 38 1.69 -1.20 0.55
N ASP A 39 0.95 -0.11 0.56
CA ASP A 39 -0.46 -0.08 0.98
C ASP A 39 -1.32 0.58 -0.10
N THR A 40 -2.64 0.43 0.00
CA THR A 40 -3.60 1.03 -0.93
C THR A 40 -4.35 2.17 -0.25
N VAL A 41 -4.28 3.36 -0.85
CA VAL A 41 -5.10 4.51 -0.46
C VAL A 41 -6.10 4.86 -1.55
N GLN A 42 -7.28 5.33 -1.15
CA GLN A 42 -8.27 5.89 -2.06
C GLN A 42 -8.04 7.39 -2.20
N ILE A 43 -7.96 7.86 -3.44
CA ILE A 43 -7.87 9.28 -3.78
C ILE A 43 -9.15 9.64 -4.50
N TYR A 44 -9.87 10.58 -3.92
CA TYR A 44 -11.17 11.04 -4.40
C TYR A 44 -11.02 12.28 -5.30
N GLY A 45 -11.94 12.42 -6.24
CA GLY A 45 -12.09 13.62 -7.07
C GLY A 45 -13.38 13.60 -7.88
N ILE A 46 -13.82 14.78 -8.30
CA ILE A 46 -15.10 14.97 -9.03
C ILE A 46 -14.91 14.82 -10.56
N ASP A 47 -13.65 14.77 -11.02
CA ASP A 47 -13.28 14.61 -12.44
C ASP A 47 -13.21 13.13 -12.82
N ASP A 48 -13.69 12.77 -14.01
CA ASP A 48 -13.69 11.41 -14.56
C ASP A 48 -12.29 10.78 -14.62
N LYS A 49 -11.20 11.58 -14.60
CA LYS A 49 -9.83 11.03 -14.46
C LYS A 49 -9.60 10.25 -13.16
N TYR A 50 -10.46 10.42 -12.16
CA TYR A 50 -10.44 9.66 -10.92
C TYR A 50 -11.31 8.40 -11.00
N ASN A 51 -12.10 8.21 -12.06
CA ASN A 51 -12.99 7.06 -12.29
C ASN A 51 -12.22 5.81 -12.77
N ASN A 52 -11.13 5.47 -12.09
CA ASN A 52 -10.35 4.26 -12.41
C ASN A 52 -10.80 3.04 -11.60
N ASN A 53 -11.45 3.25 -10.45
CA ASN A 53 -11.85 2.17 -9.55
C ASN A 53 -13.32 2.21 -9.15
N GLY A 54 -14.05 3.26 -9.53
CA GLY A 54 -15.47 3.43 -9.26
C GLY A 54 -15.82 4.85 -8.84
N PHE A 55 -17.06 5.00 -8.38
CA PHE A 55 -17.60 6.22 -7.80
C PHE A 55 -18.40 5.90 -6.54
N VAL A 56 -18.69 6.93 -5.78
CA VAL A 56 -19.64 6.94 -4.65
C VAL A 56 -20.61 8.09 -4.87
N TRP A 57 -21.79 8.01 -4.27
CA TRP A 57 -22.72 9.13 -4.22
C TRP A 57 -22.42 10.00 -3.01
N LEU A 58 -22.37 11.31 -3.23
CA LEU A 58 -22.02 12.31 -2.23
C LEU A 58 -23.18 13.26 -2.01
N LYS A 59 -23.58 13.45 -0.74
CA LYS A 59 -24.50 14.51 -0.35
C LYS A 59 -24.22 14.94 1.08
N ASP A 60 -24.13 16.25 1.31
CA ASP A 60 -23.91 16.86 2.62
C ASP A 60 -22.69 16.29 3.40
N GLY A 61 -21.68 15.83 2.67
CA GLY A 61 -20.46 15.22 3.24
C GLY A 61 -20.58 13.73 3.60
N CYS A 62 -21.71 13.08 3.30
CA CYS A 62 -21.90 11.65 3.42
C CYS A 62 -21.53 10.92 2.11
N GLU A 63 -20.86 9.78 2.24
CA GLU A 63 -20.54 8.85 1.15
C GLU A 63 -21.52 7.68 1.18
N ILE A 64 -22.21 7.45 0.06
CA ILE A 64 -23.06 6.28 -0.16
C ILE A 64 -22.42 5.42 -1.25
N ASP A 65 -22.17 4.16 -0.94
CA ASP A 65 -21.65 3.21 -1.93
C ASP A 65 -22.68 3.03 -3.07
N PRO A 66 -22.24 2.84 -4.33
CA PRO A 66 -23.13 2.65 -5.48
C PRO A 66 -23.70 1.21 -5.50
N VAL A 67 -24.10 0.72 -4.33
CA VAL A 67 -24.81 -0.53 -4.13
C VAL A 67 -26.28 -0.18 -4.03
N ARG A 68 -27.11 -0.86 -4.83
CA ARG A 68 -28.55 -0.59 -4.93
C ARG A 68 -29.25 -0.46 -3.58
N VAL A 69 -28.92 -1.31 -2.60
CA VAL A 69 -29.54 -1.25 -1.27
C VAL A 69 -29.21 0.06 -0.56
N ASP A 70 -27.94 0.45 -0.53
CA ASP A 70 -27.48 1.67 0.15
C ASP A 70 -28.06 2.93 -0.52
N MET A 71 -28.14 2.94 -1.85
CA MET A 71 -28.76 4.03 -2.63
C MET A 71 -30.25 4.17 -2.30
N ILE A 72 -30.99 3.05 -2.24
CA ILE A 72 -32.42 3.06 -1.92
C ILE A 72 -32.64 3.52 -0.47
N GLU A 73 -31.85 3.00 0.48
CA GLU A 73 -31.94 3.41 1.88
C GLU A 73 -31.69 4.92 2.04
N ALA A 74 -30.65 5.46 1.38
CA ALA A 74 -30.36 6.89 1.40
C ALA A 74 -31.51 7.74 0.84
N LEU A 75 -32.11 7.33 -0.29
CA LEU A 75 -33.25 8.03 -0.89
C LEU A 75 -34.50 7.99 0.00
N LEU A 76 -34.78 6.84 0.62
CA LEU A 76 -35.91 6.69 1.54
C LEU A 76 -35.73 7.57 2.79
N ASP A 77 -34.52 7.64 3.34
CA ASP A 77 -34.18 8.52 4.47
C ASP A 77 -34.36 10.00 4.12
N ASP A 78 -34.08 10.37 2.87
CA ASP A 78 -34.34 11.71 2.32
C ASP A 78 -35.82 11.96 1.96
N GLY A 79 -36.68 10.95 2.14
CA GLY A 79 -38.13 11.05 1.94
C GLY A 79 -38.59 10.85 0.49
N PHE A 80 -37.73 10.31 -0.38
CA PHE A 80 -38.11 9.93 -1.74
C PHE A 80 -38.90 8.63 -1.74
N ILE A 81 -39.80 8.47 -2.71
CA ILE A 81 -40.51 7.22 -2.96
C ILE A 81 -39.76 6.46 -4.04
N VAL A 82 -39.24 5.29 -3.71
CA VAL A 82 -38.52 4.44 -4.66
C VAL A 82 -39.41 3.27 -5.09
N PRO A 83 -39.75 3.13 -6.39
CA PRO A 83 -40.50 1.99 -6.90
C PRO A 83 -39.74 0.67 -6.73
N GLU A 84 -40.42 -0.41 -6.31
CA GLU A 84 -39.80 -1.73 -6.15
C GLU A 84 -39.14 -2.26 -7.44
N THR A 85 -39.69 -1.87 -8.59
CA THR A 85 -39.24 -2.30 -9.92
C THR A 85 -38.33 -1.28 -10.63
N ILE A 86 -37.79 -0.27 -9.91
CA ILE A 86 -36.92 0.75 -10.50
C ILE A 86 -35.70 0.10 -11.17
N SER A 87 -35.34 0.52 -12.38
CA SER A 87 -34.09 0.06 -13.03
C SER A 87 -32.87 0.70 -12.35
N ASP A 88 -31.67 0.23 -12.64
CA ASP A 88 -30.46 0.86 -12.09
C ASP A 88 -30.21 2.25 -12.72
N ASP A 89 -30.55 2.43 -14.00
CA ASP A 89 -30.45 3.73 -14.69
C ASP A 89 -31.44 4.75 -14.10
N ASP A 90 -32.70 4.35 -13.88
CA ASP A 90 -33.70 5.23 -13.25
C ASP A 90 -33.33 5.55 -11.78
N LEU A 91 -32.66 4.62 -11.09
CA LEU A 91 -32.20 4.83 -9.72
C LEU A 91 -31.06 5.85 -9.68
N ASP A 92 -30.11 5.78 -10.61
CA ASP A 92 -29.05 6.78 -10.79
C ASP A 92 -29.64 8.18 -11.08
N GLU A 93 -30.61 8.28 -11.98
CA GLU A 93 -31.32 9.54 -12.26
C GLU A 93 -32.02 10.10 -11.00
N LEU A 94 -32.65 9.22 -10.21
CA LEU A 94 -33.32 9.61 -8.97
C LEU A 94 -32.34 10.12 -7.91
N MET A 95 -31.13 9.54 -7.83
CA MET A 95 -30.05 10.05 -6.96
C MET A 95 -29.64 11.49 -7.36
N GLU A 96 -29.49 11.76 -8.66
CA GLU A 96 -29.15 13.09 -9.18
C GLU A 96 -30.27 14.12 -8.90
N ASP A 97 -31.53 13.71 -9.08
CA ASP A 97 -32.70 14.52 -8.73
C ASP A 97 -32.75 14.84 -7.24
N ALA A 98 -32.40 13.87 -6.40
CA ALA A 98 -32.22 14.01 -4.96
C ALA A 98 -30.97 14.82 -4.54
N LYS A 99 -30.22 15.37 -5.50
CA LYS A 99 -29.01 16.20 -5.28
C LYS A 99 -27.83 15.44 -4.69
N TYR A 100 -27.75 14.14 -4.95
CA TYR A 100 -26.49 13.41 -4.78
C TYR A 100 -25.59 13.68 -5.98
N GLU A 101 -24.30 13.90 -5.73
CA GLU A 101 -23.28 14.09 -6.76
C GLU A 101 -22.38 12.85 -6.85
N LYS A 102 -21.93 12.51 -8.06
CA LYS A 102 -20.95 11.42 -8.24
C LYS A 102 -19.55 11.89 -7.81
N GLY A 103 -19.00 11.26 -6.79
CA GLY A 103 -17.60 11.40 -6.40
C GLY A 103 -16.81 10.19 -6.90
N TYR A 104 -15.79 10.40 -7.72
CA TYR A 104 -14.96 9.30 -8.23
C TYR A 104 -13.79 9.02 -7.29
N TYR A 105 -13.33 7.77 -7.25
CA TYR A 105 -12.11 7.44 -6.55
C TYR A 105 -11.20 6.51 -7.36
N ARG A 106 -9.91 6.71 -7.16
CA ARG A 106 -8.87 5.79 -7.63
C ARG A 106 -8.09 5.24 -6.46
N ASN A 107 -7.77 3.96 -6.55
CA ASN A 107 -6.81 3.31 -5.68
C ASN A 107 -5.41 3.66 -6.15
N GLN A 108 -4.58 4.10 -5.22
CA GLN A 108 -3.17 4.34 -5.46
C GLN A 108 -2.34 3.50 -4.49
N GLU A 109 -1.35 2.81 -5.04
CA GLU A 109 -0.33 2.16 -4.22
C GLU A 109 0.60 3.24 -3.65
N VAL A 110 0.75 3.23 -2.33
CA VAL A 110 1.69 4.08 -1.61
C VAL A 110 2.74 3.22 -0.95
N TYR A 111 3.97 3.72 -0.95
CA TYR A 111 5.13 3.01 -0.43
C TYR A 111 5.67 3.78 0.77
N SER A 112 5.88 3.09 1.88
CA SER A 112 6.39 3.69 3.11
C SER A 112 7.43 2.82 3.78
N ASN A 113 8.32 3.48 4.53
CA ASN A 113 9.44 2.86 5.25
C ASN A 113 10.43 2.11 4.33
N ALA A 114 11.52 1.60 4.89
CA ALA A 114 12.53 0.81 4.20
C ALA A 114 13.19 -0.17 5.16
N PHE A 115 13.25 -1.45 4.78
CA PHE A 115 13.80 -2.53 5.58
C PHE A 115 14.79 -3.34 4.77
N LEU A 116 15.87 -3.78 5.40
CA LEU A 116 16.85 -4.67 4.75
C LEU A 116 16.36 -6.12 4.67
N THR A 117 15.38 -6.50 5.50
CA THR A 117 14.86 -7.86 5.53
C THR A 117 13.34 -7.94 5.40
N GLU A 118 12.88 -9.02 4.75
CA GLU A 118 11.46 -9.35 4.60
C GLU A 118 10.79 -9.50 5.98
N GLU A 119 11.46 -10.20 6.89
CA GLU A 119 11.02 -10.45 8.26
C GLU A 119 10.75 -9.14 9.01
N ALA A 120 11.65 -8.16 8.93
CA ALA A 120 11.49 -6.87 9.59
C ALA A 120 10.28 -6.10 9.03
N CYS A 121 10.09 -6.13 7.70
CA CYS A 121 8.93 -5.51 7.07
C CYS A 121 7.61 -6.16 7.50
N LYS A 122 7.54 -7.49 7.49
CA LYS A 122 6.36 -8.25 7.95
C LYS A 122 6.04 -7.98 9.42
N ASN A 123 7.05 -7.96 10.28
CA ASN A 123 6.87 -7.66 11.70
C ASN A 123 6.35 -6.23 11.91
N HIS A 124 6.85 -5.26 11.14
CA HIS A 124 6.36 -3.88 11.16
C HIS A 124 4.89 -3.80 10.74
N ILE A 125 4.51 -4.44 9.64
CA ILE A 125 3.12 -4.51 9.18
C ILE A 125 2.22 -5.12 10.25
N LYS A 126 2.62 -6.26 10.82
CA LYS A 126 1.86 -6.96 11.86
C LYS A 126 1.68 -6.12 13.12
N GLY A 127 2.73 -5.43 13.56
CA GLY A 127 2.70 -4.56 14.74
C GLY A 127 1.81 -3.32 14.55
N ASN A 128 1.67 -2.83 13.32
CA ASN A 128 0.98 -1.59 12.99
C ASN A 128 -0.26 -1.80 12.11
N ARG A 129 -0.89 -2.98 12.17
CA ARG A 129 -1.99 -3.39 11.27
C ARG A 129 -3.14 -2.39 11.16
N HIS A 130 -3.41 -1.62 12.22
CA HIS A 130 -4.48 -0.63 12.31
C HIS A 130 -4.19 0.66 11.53
N HIS A 131 -2.95 0.85 11.08
CA HIS A 131 -2.55 1.98 10.24
C HIS A 131 -2.68 1.71 8.74
N TYR A 132 -2.95 0.46 8.34
CA TYR A 132 -2.91 0.06 6.94
C TYR A 132 -4.23 -0.59 6.52
N LYS A 133 -4.60 -0.42 5.25
CA LYS A 133 -5.81 -1.04 4.68
C LYS A 133 -5.53 -2.43 4.10
N ASN A 134 -4.56 -2.52 3.19
CA ASN A 134 -4.17 -3.76 2.53
C ASN A 134 -2.63 -3.82 2.35
N PRO A 135 -1.88 -3.84 3.46
CA PRO A 135 -0.43 -3.75 3.42
C PRO A 135 0.20 -5.02 2.85
N LYS A 136 1.26 -4.84 2.04
CA LYS A 136 2.13 -5.88 1.53
C LYS A 136 3.58 -5.50 1.79
N ASP A 137 4.40 -6.50 2.09
CA ASP A 137 5.84 -6.36 2.18
C ASP A 137 6.43 -6.36 0.77
N PHE A 138 6.45 -5.22 0.11
CA PHE A 138 6.91 -5.07 -1.27
C PHE A 138 8.43 -5.00 -1.35
N LEU A 139 9.05 -5.62 -2.36
CA LEU A 139 10.49 -5.54 -2.58
C LEU A 139 10.79 -4.51 -3.67
N SER A 140 11.46 -3.42 -3.27
CA SER A 140 11.92 -2.34 -4.14
C SER A 140 13.39 -2.54 -4.51
N TYR A 141 13.77 -2.07 -5.69
CA TYR A 141 15.13 -2.14 -6.21
C TYR A 141 15.81 -0.77 -6.24
N GLY A 142 17.10 -0.75 -5.89
CA GLY A 142 17.95 0.44 -5.92
C GLY A 142 18.75 0.54 -7.21
N PHE A 143 18.08 0.62 -8.36
CA PHE A 143 18.77 0.67 -9.65
C PHE A 143 19.73 1.86 -9.73
N ARG A 144 21.00 1.56 -10.06
CA ARG A 144 22.09 2.54 -10.15
C ARG A 144 22.24 3.37 -8.86
N ASN A 145 22.09 2.73 -7.71
CA ASN A 145 22.34 3.35 -6.41
C ASN A 145 23.67 2.83 -5.80
N PRO A 146 24.81 3.51 -6.06
CA PRO A 146 26.12 3.05 -5.61
C PRO A 146 26.28 3.10 -4.08
N GLU A 147 25.57 3.99 -3.38
CA GLU A 147 25.62 4.06 -1.92
C GLU A 147 24.95 2.84 -1.29
N LEU A 148 23.77 2.47 -1.80
CA LEU A 148 23.06 1.28 -1.32
C LEU A 148 23.80 -0.01 -1.71
N GLU A 149 24.39 -0.05 -2.91
CA GLU A 149 25.24 -1.16 -3.34
C GLU A 149 26.42 -1.36 -2.39
N LEU A 150 27.14 -0.29 -2.05
CA LEU A 150 28.27 -0.33 -1.12
C LEU A 150 27.85 -0.86 0.26
N VAL A 151 26.76 -0.35 0.81
CA VAL A 151 26.27 -0.75 2.14
C VAL A 151 25.82 -2.21 2.15
N GLN A 152 25.04 -2.64 1.15
CA GLN A 152 24.55 -4.01 1.10
C GLN A 152 25.66 -5.00 0.77
N GLN A 153 26.63 -4.62 -0.06
CA GLN A 153 27.84 -5.41 -0.29
C GLN A 153 28.58 -5.65 1.02
N PHE A 154 28.89 -4.58 1.76
CA PHE A 154 29.56 -4.68 3.06
C PHE A 154 28.79 -5.62 3.99
N LEU A 155 27.47 -5.43 4.11
CA LEU A 155 26.63 -6.26 4.98
C LEU A 155 26.64 -7.73 4.57
N CYS A 156 26.45 -8.06 3.28
CA CYS A 156 26.45 -9.44 2.80
C CYS A 156 27.80 -10.15 2.99
N GLU A 157 28.91 -9.43 2.84
CA GLU A 157 30.27 -9.98 2.97
C GLU A 157 30.64 -10.34 4.41
N LEU A 158 29.98 -9.76 5.44
CA LEU A 158 30.27 -10.05 6.85
C LEU A 158 30.16 -11.54 7.19
N SER A 159 29.18 -12.24 6.61
CA SER A 159 29.03 -13.70 6.76
C SER A 159 29.56 -14.51 5.57
N GLY A 160 30.44 -13.92 4.75
CA GLY A 160 31.04 -14.56 3.57
C GLY A 160 30.13 -14.66 2.35
N GLY A 161 29.01 -13.92 2.32
CA GLY A 161 28.12 -13.81 1.18
C GLY A 161 28.59 -12.79 0.15
N LYS A 162 27.71 -12.47 -0.80
CA LYS A 162 27.96 -11.48 -1.87
C LYS A 162 26.64 -10.89 -2.37
N LEU A 163 26.71 -9.76 -3.08
CA LEU A 163 25.54 -9.25 -3.79
C LEU A 163 25.03 -10.23 -4.84
N HIS A 164 23.72 -10.39 -4.89
CA HIS A 164 23.02 -11.23 -5.85
C HIS A 164 22.57 -10.37 -7.04
N LYS A 165 23.06 -10.69 -8.24
CA LYS A 165 22.76 -9.99 -9.48
C LYS A 165 21.77 -10.78 -10.33
#